data_AF-A0A327QQH7-F1
#
_entry.id   AF-A0A327QQH7-F1
#
_cell.length_a   1.000
_cell.length_b   1.000
_cell.length_c   1.000
_cell.angle_alpha   90.00
_cell.angle_beta   90.00
_cell.angle_gamma   90.00
#
_symmetry.space_group_name_H-M   'P 1'
#
loop_
_entity.id
_entity.type
_entity.pdbx_description
1 polymer ?
#
loop_
_entity_poly.entity_id
_entity_poly.type
_entity_poly.pdbx_seq_one_letter_code
_entity_poly.pdbx_strand_id
1 'polypeptide(L)'
;MVKYLALLLLMLCITYSQTQAQQTFPGEPDVVIFYNDDKLVGHVKNVQMGELEIDADAISDDITIKLRNIKQLRVRRKLYAIEDVYNNRFYGVLDFSDEPGMVTVHTADSSFNMLIKDIDNLRDLDHRFWRRLTGTVSLGYSYTKSSDIGRVNGSHDIRYNTRLWTYALSGEIIYTIDQEFKGIEKADAALGGYIEFLRKWFSVTQVQYQRITELGVSARVQAATGVGPILIKNRRNDFRGAVGVNYQLESSTSDTVTTRQKNGLEIPVYLQYYYLQLGTPSLRISASNSLYFSTAIAGRIRDDLTLSATWKLVKHLSITAQFYSNYDSKPIDVNAATLDYGVVLGVGYTW
;
A
#
# COMPACT_ATOMS: atom_id res chain seq x y z
N MET A 1 34.77 -63.36 -0.43
CA MET A 1 33.57 -62.51 -0.34
C MET A 1 33.68 -61.42 0.75
N VAL A 2 34.88 -60.87 1.03
CA VAL A 2 35.11 -59.93 2.15
C VAL A 2 35.91 -58.67 1.75
N LYS A 3 36.46 -58.59 0.53
CA LYS A 3 37.24 -57.41 0.09
C LYS A 3 36.45 -56.31 -0.63
N TYR A 4 35.18 -56.53 -0.94
CA TYR A 4 34.32 -55.53 -1.59
C TYR A 4 33.34 -54.84 -0.65
N LEU A 5 33.24 -55.28 0.61
CA LEU A 5 32.32 -54.70 1.59
C LEU A 5 32.90 -53.42 2.25
N ALA A 6 34.23 -53.30 2.30
CA ALA A 6 34.90 -52.12 2.87
C ALA A 6 34.91 -50.91 1.90
N LEU A 7 34.80 -51.14 0.59
CA LEU A 7 34.78 -50.06 -0.40
C LEU A 7 33.40 -49.41 -0.54
N LEU A 8 32.33 -50.15 -0.22
CA LEU A 8 30.95 -49.66 -0.30
C LEU A 8 30.54 -48.83 0.92
N LEU A 9 31.27 -48.94 2.03
CA LEU A 9 31.09 -48.14 3.25
C LEU A 9 31.89 -46.82 3.23
N LEU A 10 32.86 -46.68 2.33
CA LEU A 10 33.64 -45.44 2.18
C LEU A 10 33.03 -44.44 1.18
N MET A 11 32.09 -44.87 0.34
CA MET A 11 31.36 -43.99 -0.61
C MET A 11 30.07 -43.39 -0.03
N LEU A 12 29.79 -43.61 1.26
CA LEU A 12 28.65 -43.02 1.97
C LEU A 12 29.05 -41.84 2.88
N CYS A 13 30.26 -41.31 2.69
CA CYS A 13 30.60 -39.94 3.09
C CYS A 13 30.26 -38.99 1.94
N ILE A 14 29.00 -38.98 1.51
CA ILE A 14 28.46 -37.80 0.85
C ILE A 14 28.44 -36.75 1.95
N THR A 15 29.34 -35.79 1.81
CA THR A 15 29.34 -34.52 2.51
C THR A 15 27.90 -34.06 2.72
N TYR A 16 27.41 -34.20 3.95
CA TYR A 16 26.33 -33.37 4.46
C TYR A 16 26.88 -31.95 4.50
N SER A 17 26.97 -31.31 3.33
CA SER A 17 26.84 -29.88 3.25
C SER A 17 25.46 -29.63 3.81
N GLN A 18 25.39 -29.27 5.09
CA GLN A 18 24.21 -28.63 5.65
C GLN A 18 24.06 -27.30 4.93
N THR A 19 23.56 -27.33 3.69
CA THR A 19 22.71 -26.26 3.22
C THR A 19 21.59 -26.22 4.25
N GLN A 20 21.66 -25.23 5.15
CA GLN A 20 20.55 -24.82 6.00
C GLN A 20 19.43 -24.45 5.03
N ALA A 21 18.68 -25.48 4.63
CA ALA A 21 17.55 -25.35 3.75
C ALA A 21 16.52 -24.45 4.44
N GLN A 22 15.66 -23.84 3.64
CA GLN A 22 14.54 -23.00 4.06
C GLN A 22 13.61 -23.74 5.04
N GLN A 23 14.00 -23.79 6.32
CA GLN A 23 13.25 -24.42 7.41
C GLN A 23 12.44 -23.35 8.13
N THR A 24 11.17 -23.65 8.36
CA THR A 24 10.29 -22.79 9.16
C THR A 24 10.08 -23.39 10.54
N PHE A 25 9.94 -22.53 11.55
CA PHE A 25 9.72 -22.91 12.94
C PHE A 25 8.44 -22.22 13.46
N PRO A 26 7.24 -22.71 13.10
CA PRO A 26 5.98 -22.01 13.39
C PRO A 26 5.69 -21.73 14.87
N GLY A 27 6.31 -22.51 15.78
CA GLY A 27 6.17 -22.35 17.23
C GLY A 27 7.28 -21.54 17.89
N GLU A 28 8.27 -21.06 17.13
CA GLU A 28 9.30 -20.17 17.65
C GLU A 28 8.93 -18.71 17.34
N PRO A 29 9.03 -17.80 18.33
CA PRO A 29 8.82 -16.39 18.07
C PRO A 29 10.00 -15.81 17.27
N ASP A 30 9.69 -14.78 16.50
CA ASP A 30 10.70 -13.97 15.82
C ASP A 30 11.45 -13.10 16.84
N VAL A 31 12.71 -12.77 16.55
CA VAL A 31 13.59 -12.08 17.49
C VAL A 31 14.25 -10.89 16.82
N VAL A 32 14.16 -9.74 17.48
CA VAL A 32 14.86 -8.50 17.12
C VAL A 32 15.81 -8.13 18.26
N ILE A 33 17.10 -7.99 17.95
CA ILE A 33 18.11 -7.52 18.91
C ILE A 33 18.63 -6.18 18.44
N PHE A 34 18.66 -5.21 19.35
CA PHE A 34 19.10 -3.83 19.06
C PHE A 34 20.61 -3.65 19.31
N TYR A 35 21.16 -2.51 18.86
CA TYR A 35 22.58 -2.20 19.10
C TYR A 35 22.95 -1.97 20.57
N ASN A 36 21.97 -1.69 21.43
CA ASN A 36 22.14 -1.63 22.88
C ASN A 36 21.88 -2.99 23.57
N ASP A 37 21.81 -4.08 22.80
CA ASP A 37 21.59 -5.45 23.26
C ASP A 37 20.22 -5.74 23.90
N ASP A 38 19.30 -4.76 23.86
CA ASP A 38 17.89 -5.02 24.16
C ASP A 38 17.33 -6.05 23.18
N LYS A 39 16.45 -6.92 23.68
CA LYS A 39 15.83 -8.00 22.92
C LYS A 39 14.32 -7.83 22.92
N LEU A 40 13.74 -7.84 21.73
CA LEU A 40 12.31 -7.91 21.52
C LEU A 40 11.95 -9.26 20.88
N VAL A 41 10.90 -9.88 21.40
CA VAL A 41 10.40 -11.19 20.98
C VAL A 41 8.93 -11.05 20.61
N GLY A 42 8.51 -11.66 19.50
CA GLY A 42 7.13 -11.61 19.05
C GLY A 42 6.94 -12.14 17.64
N HIS A 43 5.98 -11.59 16.92
CA HIS A 43 5.66 -11.98 15.56
C HIS A 43 5.87 -10.82 14.59
N VAL A 44 6.88 -10.93 13.72
CA VAL A 44 7.09 -9.93 12.67
C VAL A 44 5.93 -9.99 11.68
N LYS A 45 5.28 -8.84 11.49
CA LYS A 45 4.12 -8.67 10.61
C LYS A 45 4.56 -8.30 9.21
N ASN A 46 5.37 -7.25 9.08
CA ASN A 46 5.92 -6.81 7.81
C ASN A 46 7.20 -5.99 8.00
N VAL A 47 7.89 -5.76 6.89
CA VAL A 47 8.86 -4.68 6.73
C VAL A 47 8.40 -3.86 5.54
N GLN A 48 8.34 -2.54 5.70
CA GLN A 48 8.08 -1.63 4.60
C GLN A 48 8.74 -0.29 4.89
N MET A 49 9.24 0.37 3.85
CA MET A 49 9.67 1.77 3.97
C MET A 49 10.80 1.97 5.01
N GLY A 50 11.63 0.95 5.26
CA GLY A 50 12.72 0.99 6.24
C GLY A 50 12.30 0.85 7.70
N GLU A 51 11.05 0.47 7.95
CA GLU A 51 10.46 0.18 9.24
C GLU A 51 9.99 -1.28 9.29
N LEU A 52 10.21 -1.95 10.42
CA LEU A 52 9.76 -3.30 10.74
C LEU A 52 8.63 -3.19 11.77
N GLU A 53 7.50 -3.82 11.47
CA GLU A 53 6.35 -3.92 12.37
C GLU A 53 6.32 -5.30 13.02
N ILE A 54 6.27 -5.33 14.35
CA ILE A 54 6.25 -6.56 15.15
C ILE A 54 5.15 -6.49 16.21
N ASP A 55 4.35 -7.54 16.27
CA ASP A 55 3.41 -7.82 17.35
C ASP A 55 4.21 -8.46 18.49
N ALA A 56 4.52 -7.67 19.52
CA ALA A 56 5.47 -8.08 20.56
C ALA A 56 4.76 -8.86 21.68
N ASP A 57 5.23 -10.05 22.03
CA ASP A 57 4.53 -10.93 22.98
C ASP A 57 4.31 -10.29 24.37
N ALA A 58 5.21 -9.38 24.77
CA ALA A 58 5.16 -8.71 26.06
C ALA A 58 4.36 -7.39 26.06
N ILE A 59 3.91 -6.90 24.90
CA ILE A 59 3.29 -5.59 24.73
C ILE A 59 2.01 -5.77 23.91
N SER A 60 0.88 -5.25 24.40
CA SER A 60 -0.43 -5.48 23.77
C SER A 60 -0.63 -4.78 22.41
N ASP A 61 0.34 -4.00 21.96
CA ASP A 61 0.30 -3.20 20.75
C ASP A 61 1.46 -3.54 19.81
N ASP A 62 1.24 -3.29 18.52
CA ASP A 62 2.27 -3.40 17.49
C ASP A 62 3.35 -2.35 17.66
N ILE A 63 4.62 -2.77 17.53
CA ILE A 63 5.79 -1.92 17.67
C ILE A 63 6.43 -1.71 16.31
N THR A 64 6.62 -0.44 15.94
CA THR A 64 7.36 -0.05 14.73
C THR A 64 8.82 0.25 15.05
N ILE A 65 9.73 -0.45 14.37
CA ILE A 65 11.18 -0.38 14.59
C ILE A 65 11.87 0.07 13.31
N LYS A 66 12.75 1.06 13.40
CA LYS A 66 13.60 1.46 12.25
C LYS A 66 14.65 0.38 12.01
N LEU A 67 14.73 -0.17 10.78
CA LEU A 67 15.67 -1.25 10.44
C LEU A 67 17.12 -0.93 10.80
N ARG A 68 17.52 0.34 10.66
CA ARG A 68 18.89 0.80 10.99
C ARG A 68 19.26 0.66 12.47
N ASN A 69 18.29 0.47 13.35
CA ASN A 69 18.51 0.29 14.79
C ASN A 69 18.65 -1.19 15.18
N ILE A 70 18.42 -2.11 14.24
CA ILE A 70 18.46 -3.55 14.47
C ILE A 70 19.89 -4.06 14.27
N LYS A 71 20.42 -4.71 15.31
CA LYS A 71 21.74 -5.37 15.31
C LYS A 71 21.65 -6.79 14.78
N GLN A 72 20.64 -7.56 15.20
CA GLN A 72 20.38 -8.91 14.71
C GLN A 72 18.89 -9.13 14.54
N LEU A 73 18.53 -9.90 13.51
CA LEU A 73 17.14 -10.21 13.15
C LEU A 73 17.01 -11.69 12.85
N ARG A 74 15.98 -12.33 13.41
CA ARG A 74 15.55 -13.69 13.06
C ARG A 74 14.06 -13.68 12.82
N VAL A 75 13.66 -14.07 11.61
CA VAL A 75 12.27 -14.21 11.18
C VAL A 75 12.14 -15.53 10.41
N ARG A 76 11.83 -16.59 11.14
CA ARG A 76 11.81 -17.96 10.59
C ARG A 76 10.54 -18.74 10.89
N ARG A 77 9.52 -18.07 11.43
CA ARG A 77 8.25 -18.72 11.78
C ARG A 77 7.50 -19.28 10.57
N LYS A 78 7.64 -18.61 9.42
CA LYS A 78 6.94 -18.91 8.15
C LYS A 78 7.82 -18.56 6.97
N LEU A 79 7.32 -18.82 5.76
CA LEU A 79 7.94 -18.31 4.55
C LEU A 79 7.56 -16.85 4.32
N TYR A 80 8.54 -16.06 3.92
CA TYR A 80 8.38 -14.66 3.60
C TYR A 80 8.82 -14.38 2.16
N ALA A 81 8.10 -13.47 1.50
CA ALA A 81 8.59 -12.79 0.32
C ALA A 81 9.43 -11.60 0.80
N ILE A 82 10.71 -11.62 0.45
CA ILE A 82 11.71 -10.61 0.81
C ILE A 82 12.05 -9.84 -0.45
N GLU A 83 11.94 -8.52 -0.41
CA GLU A 83 12.38 -7.63 -1.48
C GLU A 83 13.47 -6.71 -0.95
N ASP A 84 14.58 -6.62 -1.66
CA ASP A 84 15.68 -5.71 -1.31
C ASP A 84 15.51 -4.33 -1.97
N VAL A 85 16.31 -3.35 -1.55
CA VAL A 85 16.35 -2.00 -2.14
C VAL A 85 16.76 -1.96 -3.61
N TYR A 86 17.21 -3.09 -4.18
CA TYR A 86 17.57 -3.25 -5.59
C TYR A 86 16.46 -3.94 -6.41
N ASN A 87 15.28 -4.16 -5.81
CA ASN A 87 14.12 -4.82 -6.39
C ASN A 87 14.36 -6.31 -6.74
N ASN A 88 15.30 -6.96 -6.07
CA ASN A 88 15.45 -8.42 -6.14
C ASN A 88 14.49 -9.07 -5.15
N ARG A 89 13.83 -10.15 -5.60
CA ARG A 89 12.83 -10.87 -4.80
C ARG A 89 13.36 -12.24 -4.41
N PHE A 90 13.32 -12.52 -3.12
CA PHE A 90 13.70 -13.79 -2.53
C PHE A 90 12.50 -14.39 -1.78
N TYR A 91 12.46 -15.70 -1.71
CA TYR A 91 11.42 -16.44 -1.00
C TYR A 91 12.12 -17.31 0.04
N GLY A 92 11.91 -17.02 1.32
CA GLY A 92 12.83 -17.52 2.33
C GLY A 92 12.43 -17.25 3.76
N VAL A 93 13.35 -17.58 4.65
CA VAL A 93 13.37 -17.17 6.06
C VAL A 93 14.61 -16.31 6.31
N LEU A 94 14.57 -15.56 7.40
CA LEU A 94 15.68 -14.75 7.89
C LEU A 94 16.21 -15.36 9.18
N ASP A 95 17.51 -15.63 9.26
CA ASP A 95 18.18 -16.04 10.50
C ASP A 95 19.32 -15.09 10.85
N PHE A 96 19.84 -15.21 12.06
CA PHE A 96 20.96 -14.42 12.52
C PHE A 96 22.16 -14.56 11.57
N SER A 97 22.84 -13.44 11.38
CA SER A 97 24.15 -13.40 10.77
C SER A 97 25.22 -13.23 11.85
N ASP A 98 26.43 -13.70 11.55
CA ASP A 98 27.59 -13.51 12.42
C ASP A 98 28.01 -12.04 12.50
N GLU A 99 27.65 -11.23 11.49
CA GLU A 99 27.98 -9.81 11.42
C GLU A 99 26.84 -8.91 11.93
N PRO A 100 27.11 -7.97 12.86
CA PRO A 100 26.11 -7.00 13.32
C PRO A 100 25.54 -6.14 12.18
N GLY A 101 24.21 -6.04 12.12
CA GLY A 101 23.48 -5.29 11.09
C GLY A 101 23.25 -6.08 9.79
N MET A 102 23.72 -7.33 9.73
CA MET A 102 23.48 -8.26 8.64
C MET A 102 22.46 -9.32 9.05
N VAL A 103 21.82 -9.93 8.06
CA VAL A 103 20.89 -11.05 8.22
C VAL A 103 21.18 -12.10 7.17
N THR A 104 21.07 -13.36 7.56
CA THR A 104 21.24 -14.50 6.66
C THR A 104 19.88 -14.83 6.06
N VAL A 105 19.76 -14.74 4.74
CA VAL A 105 18.56 -15.12 4.00
C VAL A 105 18.70 -16.57 3.55
N HIS A 106 17.83 -17.45 4.03
CA HIS A 106 17.76 -18.84 3.56
C HIS A 106 16.63 -18.98 2.54
N THR A 107 16.98 -19.23 1.28
CA THR A 107 16.05 -19.55 0.20
C THR A 107 16.02 -21.05 -0.07
N ALA A 108 15.17 -21.50 -0.99
CA ALA A 108 15.12 -22.90 -1.39
C ALA A 108 16.46 -23.40 -1.94
N ASP A 109 17.19 -22.55 -2.67
CA ASP A 109 18.34 -22.97 -3.49
C ASP A 109 19.68 -22.46 -2.95
N SER A 110 19.68 -21.41 -2.12
CA SER A 110 20.92 -20.81 -1.60
C SER A 110 20.70 -20.08 -0.28
N SER A 111 21.80 -19.77 0.40
CA SER A 111 21.83 -18.87 1.55
C SER A 111 22.85 -17.76 1.30
N PHE A 112 22.50 -16.52 1.64
CA PHE A 112 23.39 -15.38 1.47
C PHE A 112 23.12 -14.33 2.55
N ASN A 113 24.12 -13.50 2.83
CA ASN A 113 23.97 -12.41 3.78
C ASN A 113 23.55 -11.13 3.07
N MET A 114 22.68 -10.35 3.71
CA MET A 114 22.36 -9.00 3.29
C MET A 114 22.26 -8.06 4.49
N LEU A 115 22.37 -6.76 4.24
CA LEU A 115 22.17 -5.75 5.28
C LEU A 115 20.70 -5.72 5.69
N ILE A 116 20.41 -5.72 6.99
CA ILE A 116 19.02 -5.62 7.50
C ILE A 116 18.37 -4.33 7.00
N LYS A 117 19.13 -3.23 6.95
CA LYS A 117 18.67 -1.92 6.44
C LYS A 117 18.34 -1.90 4.93
N ASP A 118 18.71 -2.94 4.20
CA ASP A 118 18.48 -3.06 2.75
C ASP A 118 17.27 -3.94 2.43
N ILE A 119 16.58 -4.47 3.44
CA ILE A 119 15.24 -5.07 3.27
C ILE A 119 14.24 -3.94 3.01
N ASP A 120 13.72 -3.88 1.79
CA ASP A 120 12.71 -2.89 1.40
C ASP A 120 11.29 -3.37 1.74
N ASN A 121 11.02 -4.66 1.50
CA ASN A 121 9.75 -5.28 1.80
C ASN A 121 9.92 -6.68 2.40
N LEU A 122 9.17 -6.99 3.46
CA LEU A 122 9.04 -8.33 4.01
C LEU A 122 7.55 -8.62 4.16
N ARG A 123 7.05 -9.63 3.45
CA ARG A 123 5.64 -10.04 3.51
C ARG A 123 5.52 -11.51 3.87
N ASP A 124 4.67 -11.79 4.84
CA ASP A 124 4.28 -13.15 5.19
C ASP A 124 3.56 -13.83 4.01
N LEU A 125 3.93 -15.07 3.70
CA LEU A 125 3.30 -15.90 2.67
C LEU A 125 2.25 -16.87 3.23
N ASP A 126 1.79 -16.69 4.48
CA ASP A 126 0.80 -17.54 5.16
C ASP A 126 -0.34 -17.98 4.24
N HIS A 127 -0.71 -19.27 4.26
CA HIS A 127 -1.75 -19.83 3.40
C HIS A 127 -3.18 -19.45 3.80
N ARG A 128 -3.42 -18.90 5.00
CA ARG A 128 -4.78 -18.60 5.50
C ARG A 128 -5.30 -17.25 4.97
N PHE A 129 -6.39 -17.29 4.22
CA PHE A 129 -7.06 -16.11 3.61
C PHE A 129 -7.21 -14.92 4.57
N TRP A 130 -7.78 -15.13 5.76
CA TRP A 130 -8.05 -14.08 6.74
C TRP A 130 -6.80 -13.38 7.28
N ARG A 131 -5.64 -14.04 7.27
CA ARG A 131 -4.39 -13.45 7.77
C ARG A 131 -3.68 -12.55 6.76
N ARG A 132 -4.12 -12.59 5.50
CA ARG A 132 -3.63 -11.71 4.42
C ARG A 132 -4.49 -10.47 4.24
N LEU A 133 -5.64 -10.41 4.93
CA LEU A 133 -6.50 -9.24 4.98
C LEU A 133 -5.96 -8.29 6.05
N THR A 134 -5.62 -7.08 5.65
CA THR A 134 -5.33 -5.96 6.56
C THR A 134 -6.27 -4.82 6.24
N GLY A 135 -6.65 -4.01 7.22
CA GLY A 135 -7.56 -2.92 6.94
C GLY A 135 -8.30 -2.39 8.14
N THR A 136 -9.19 -1.44 7.86
CA THR A 136 -10.08 -0.81 8.82
C THR A 136 -11.51 -0.91 8.31
N VAL A 137 -12.43 -1.08 9.25
CA VAL A 137 -13.87 -0.95 9.01
C VAL A 137 -14.40 -0.09 10.15
N SER A 138 -15.15 0.94 9.82
CA SER A 138 -15.73 1.86 10.80
C SER A 138 -17.22 2.06 10.52
N LEU A 139 -17.96 2.26 11.60
CA LEU A 139 -19.37 2.62 11.57
C LEU A 139 -19.55 3.70 12.64
N GLY A 140 -20.19 4.80 12.27
CA GLY A 140 -20.40 5.95 13.13
C GLY A 140 -21.80 6.52 12.96
N TYR A 141 -22.24 7.21 14.01
CA TYR A 141 -23.46 8.00 14.02
C TYR A 141 -23.15 9.37 14.60
N SER A 142 -23.66 10.43 13.97
CA SER A 142 -23.62 11.78 14.49
C SER A 142 -25.01 12.41 14.46
N TYR A 143 -25.32 13.21 15.47
CA TYR A 143 -26.53 14.02 15.53
C TYR A 143 -26.18 15.44 15.92
N THR A 144 -26.61 16.39 15.11
CA THR A 144 -26.36 17.81 15.32
C THR A 144 -27.68 18.50 15.68
N LYS A 145 -27.88 18.80 16.97
CA LYS A 145 -29.10 19.45 17.46
C LYS A 145 -29.39 20.80 16.78
N SER A 146 -28.36 21.58 16.45
CA SER A 146 -28.54 22.91 15.86
C SER A 146 -29.13 22.87 14.45
N SER A 147 -28.91 21.77 13.71
CA SER A 147 -29.47 21.57 12.37
C SER A 147 -30.58 20.52 12.35
N ASP A 148 -30.82 19.81 13.46
CA ASP A 148 -31.69 18.64 13.55
C ASP A 148 -31.35 17.54 12.52
N ILE A 149 -30.05 17.37 12.23
CA ILE A 149 -29.56 16.41 11.23
C ILE A 149 -28.89 15.25 11.95
N GLY A 150 -29.35 14.02 11.67
CA GLY A 150 -28.67 12.78 12.00
C GLY A 150 -27.93 12.21 10.78
N ARG A 151 -26.72 11.68 10.98
CA ARG A 151 -25.95 11.00 9.94
C ARG A 151 -25.41 9.67 10.43
N VAL A 152 -25.63 8.62 9.64
CA VAL A 152 -24.93 7.35 9.78
C VAL A 152 -23.83 7.32 8.73
N ASN A 153 -22.59 7.11 9.17
CA ASN A 153 -21.43 6.97 8.30
C ASN A 153 -20.84 5.58 8.45
N GLY A 154 -20.41 5.00 7.35
CA GLY A 154 -19.65 3.75 7.34
C GLY A 154 -18.48 3.88 6.39
N SER A 155 -17.32 3.36 6.77
CA SER A 155 -16.16 3.32 5.89
C SER A 155 -15.40 2.02 6.01
N HIS A 156 -14.72 1.64 4.94
CA HIS A 156 -13.80 0.52 4.93
C HIS A 156 -12.59 0.82 4.05
N ASP A 157 -11.44 0.30 4.44
CA ASP A 157 -10.22 0.24 3.65
C ASP A 157 -9.58 -1.11 3.95
N ILE A 158 -9.66 -2.04 3.01
CA ILE A 158 -9.24 -3.42 3.17
C ILE A 158 -8.25 -3.75 2.07
N ARG A 159 -7.09 -4.29 2.43
CA ARG A 159 -6.05 -4.77 1.51
C ARG A 159 -5.90 -6.27 1.64
N TYR A 160 -5.76 -6.95 0.51
CA TYR A 160 -5.46 -8.37 0.43
C TYR A 160 -4.20 -8.58 -0.41
N ASN A 161 -3.12 -9.01 0.24
CA ASN A 161 -1.83 -9.22 -0.42
C ASN A 161 -1.63 -10.71 -0.73
N THR A 162 -1.35 -11.02 -1.99
CA THR A 162 -0.90 -12.33 -2.45
C THR A 162 0.58 -12.26 -2.84
N ARG A 163 1.15 -13.37 -3.34
CA ARG A 163 2.54 -13.42 -3.81
C ARG A 163 2.83 -12.41 -4.93
N LEU A 164 1.88 -12.14 -5.82
CA LEU A 164 2.07 -11.31 -7.02
C LEU A 164 1.12 -10.11 -7.09
N TRP A 165 -0.09 -10.27 -6.54
CA TRP A 165 -1.15 -9.28 -6.59
C TRP A 165 -1.42 -8.66 -5.24
N THR A 166 -1.66 -7.35 -5.22
CA THR A 166 -2.29 -6.63 -4.13
C THR A 166 -3.68 -6.20 -4.58
N TYR A 167 -4.69 -6.57 -3.81
CA TYR A 167 -6.06 -6.09 -3.99
C TYR A 167 -6.41 -5.10 -2.89
N ALA A 168 -7.14 -4.05 -3.23
CA ALA A 168 -7.61 -3.05 -2.29
C ALA A 168 -9.10 -2.82 -2.50
N LEU A 169 -9.89 -2.94 -1.44
CA LEU A 169 -11.30 -2.62 -1.40
C LEU A 169 -11.48 -1.45 -0.44
N SER A 170 -11.97 -0.33 -0.94
CA SER A 170 -12.28 0.84 -0.11
C SER A 170 -13.67 1.37 -0.42
N GLY A 171 -14.25 2.09 0.52
CA GLY A 171 -15.50 2.78 0.28
C GLY A 171 -16.04 3.49 1.50
N GLU A 172 -16.94 4.42 1.26
CA GLU A 172 -17.64 5.21 2.25
C GLU A 172 -19.14 5.27 1.93
N ILE A 173 -19.96 5.30 2.97
CA ILE A 173 -21.39 5.55 2.85
C ILE A 173 -21.81 6.60 3.89
N ILE A 174 -22.61 7.56 3.46
CA ILE A 174 -23.23 8.58 4.32
C ILE A 174 -24.73 8.54 4.07
N TYR A 175 -25.46 8.14 5.11
CA TYR A 175 -26.91 8.18 5.15
C TYR A 175 -27.36 9.32 6.05
N THR A 176 -28.13 10.24 5.48
CA THR A 176 -28.58 11.46 6.18
C THR A 176 -30.07 11.34 6.49
N ILE A 177 -30.39 11.74 7.71
CA ILE A 177 -31.75 11.78 8.28
C ILE A 177 -31.98 13.21 8.74
N ASP A 178 -32.77 13.94 7.98
CA ASP A 178 -33.28 15.25 8.39
C ASP A 178 -34.81 15.31 8.16
N GLN A 179 -35.41 16.49 8.32
CA GLN A 179 -36.85 16.68 8.19
C GLN A 179 -37.36 16.56 6.74
N GLU A 180 -36.54 16.93 5.76
CA GLU A 180 -36.90 17.01 4.33
C GLU A 180 -36.33 15.83 3.51
N PHE A 181 -35.23 15.23 3.96
CA PHE A 181 -34.45 14.23 3.27
C PHE A 181 -34.11 13.05 4.19
N LYS A 182 -34.38 11.85 3.69
CA LYS A 182 -33.98 10.58 4.32
C LYS A 182 -33.42 9.68 3.24
N GLY A 183 -32.10 9.53 3.21
CA GLY A 183 -31.49 8.79 2.12
C GLY A 183 -29.97 8.73 2.15
N ILE A 184 -29.44 7.97 1.19
CA ILE A 184 -28.01 7.91 0.91
C ILE A 184 -27.64 9.20 0.19
N GLU A 185 -26.93 10.08 0.90
CA GLU A 185 -26.36 11.32 0.38
C GLU A 185 -25.11 11.01 -0.45
N LYS A 186 -24.26 10.13 0.10
CA LYS A 186 -23.02 9.67 -0.55
C LYS A 186 -22.87 8.16 -0.40
N ALA A 187 -22.49 7.49 -1.48
CA ALA A 187 -21.96 6.14 -1.43
C ALA A 187 -20.86 5.98 -2.46
N ASP A 188 -19.70 5.50 -2.05
CA ASP A 188 -18.62 5.12 -2.93
C ASP A 188 -18.03 3.76 -2.54
N ALA A 189 -17.61 3.01 -3.56
CA ALA A 189 -16.91 1.75 -3.38
C ALA A 189 -15.93 1.58 -4.52
N ALA A 190 -14.68 1.24 -4.22
CA ALA A 190 -13.63 1.00 -5.19
C ALA A 190 -12.94 -0.34 -4.92
N LEU A 191 -12.80 -1.14 -5.96
CA LEU A 191 -11.97 -2.34 -5.97
C LEU A 191 -10.77 -2.11 -6.89
N GLY A 192 -9.58 -2.10 -6.31
CA GLY A 192 -8.31 -1.99 -6.99
C GLY A 192 -7.55 -3.31 -7.03
N GLY A 193 -6.82 -3.54 -8.12
CA GLY A 193 -5.86 -4.62 -8.30
C GLY A 193 -4.53 -4.04 -8.77
N TYR A 194 -3.44 -4.56 -8.21
CA TYR A 194 -2.09 -4.10 -8.46
C TYR A 194 -1.14 -5.29 -8.61
N ILE A 195 -0.31 -5.29 -9.64
CA ILE A 195 0.71 -6.31 -9.87
C ILE A 195 2.00 -5.68 -10.37
N GLU A 196 3.14 -6.14 -9.83
CA GLU A 196 4.46 -5.90 -10.41
C GLU A 196 4.89 -7.13 -11.19
N PHE A 197 5.19 -6.94 -12.47
CA PHE A 197 5.61 -7.99 -13.38
C PHE A 197 6.80 -7.51 -14.19
N LEU A 198 7.68 -8.42 -14.62
CA LEU A 198 9.01 -8.07 -15.12
C LEU A 198 9.79 -7.21 -14.10
N ARG A 199 11.09 -7.00 -14.30
CA ARG A 199 11.94 -6.45 -13.21
C ARG A 199 11.57 -5.02 -12.78
N LYS A 200 10.82 -4.25 -13.57
CA LYS A 200 10.46 -2.84 -13.31
C LYS A 200 9.15 -2.39 -14.00
N TRP A 201 8.18 -3.29 -14.18
CA TRP A 201 6.87 -2.91 -14.73
C TRP A 201 5.77 -3.24 -13.75
N PHE A 202 4.66 -2.50 -13.86
CA PHE A 202 3.49 -2.75 -13.05
C PHE A 202 2.22 -2.51 -13.86
N SER A 203 1.13 -3.12 -13.40
CA SER A 203 -0.21 -2.82 -13.87
C SER A 203 -1.10 -2.50 -12.68
N VAL A 204 -1.99 -1.54 -12.89
CA VAL A 204 -3.03 -1.12 -11.96
C VAL A 204 -4.36 -1.27 -12.66
N THR A 205 -5.36 -1.79 -11.95
CA THR A 205 -6.75 -1.84 -12.41
C THR A 205 -7.65 -1.42 -11.29
N GLN A 206 -8.72 -0.70 -11.59
CA GLN A 206 -9.68 -0.22 -10.62
C GLN A 206 -11.08 -0.26 -11.21
N VAL A 207 -12.04 -0.70 -10.41
CA VAL A 207 -13.47 -0.52 -10.67
C VAL A 207 -14.04 0.28 -9.52
N GLN A 208 -14.81 1.32 -9.82
CA GLN A 208 -15.38 2.21 -8.82
C GLN A 208 -16.86 2.45 -9.10
N TYR A 209 -17.66 2.40 -8.04
CA TYR A 209 -19.03 2.89 -8.00
C TYR A 209 -19.08 4.16 -7.15
N GLN A 210 -19.84 5.16 -7.60
CA GLN A 210 -20.12 6.39 -6.86
C GLN A 210 -21.59 6.81 -7.00
N ARG A 211 -22.14 7.35 -5.93
CA ARG A 211 -23.40 8.09 -5.86
C ARG A 211 -23.16 9.30 -4.99
N ILE A 212 -23.50 10.49 -5.51
CA ILE A 212 -23.30 11.77 -4.82
C ILE A 212 -24.48 12.66 -5.18
N THR A 213 -25.43 12.82 -4.26
CA THR A 213 -26.66 13.59 -4.52
C THR A 213 -26.39 15.07 -4.73
N GLU A 214 -25.42 15.65 -4.01
CA GLU A 214 -25.02 17.06 -4.17
C GLU A 214 -24.47 17.40 -5.56
N LEU A 215 -23.84 16.42 -6.23
CA LEU A 215 -23.32 16.57 -7.59
C LEU A 215 -24.33 16.13 -8.66
N GLY A 216 -25.57 15.79 -8.28
CA GLY A 216 -26.58 15.29 -9.20
C GLY A 216 -26.21 13.96 -9.87
N VAL A 217 -25.36 13.15 -9.22
CA VAL A 217 -24.91 11.84 -9.71
C VAL A 217 -25.70 10.74 -9.02
N SER A 218 -26.69 10.16 -9.72
CA SER A 218 -27.49 9.06 -9.19
C SER A 218 -26.72 7.75 -9.15
N ALA A 219 -25.87 7.53 -10.16
CA ALA A 219 -24.92 6.43 -10.21
C ALA A 219 -23.79 6.74 -11.20
N ARG A 220 -22.55 6.43 -10.82
CA ARG A 220 -21.38 6.46 -11.71
C ARG A 220 -20.59 5.18 -11.51
N VAL A 221 -20.35 4.46 -12.59
CA VAL A 221 -19.46 3.28 -12.62
C VAL A 221 -18.26 3.62 -13.49
N GLN A 222 -17.07 3.47 -12.94
CA GLN A 222 -15.81 3.65 -13.64
C GLN A 222 -15.01 2.35 -13.62
N ALA A 223 -14.36 2.05 -14.73
CA ALA A 223 -13.40 0.96 -14.84
C ALA A 223 -12.15 1.50 -15.54
N ALA A 224 -11.04 1.51 -14.82
CA ALA A 224 -9.75 1.98 -15.30
C ALA A 224 -8.72 0.87 -15.21
N THR A 225 -7.86 0.77 -16.22
CA THR A 225 -6.69 -0.11 -16.18
C THR A 225 -5.50 0.60 -16.82
N GLY A 226 -4.31 0.40 -16.28
CA GLY A 226 -3.09 1.02 -16.75
C GLY A 226 -1.89 0.13 -16.56
N VAL A 227 -0.86 0.40 -17.35
CA VAL A 227 0.42 -0.31 -17.32
C VAL A 227 1.55 0.68 -17.50
N GLY A 228 2.67 0.45 -16.83
CA GLY A 228 3.85 1.25 -17.05
C GLY A 228 5.07 0.88 -16.21
N PRO A 229 6.16 1.62 -16.41
CA PRO A 229 7.42 1.33 -15.74
C PRO A 229 7.51 1.95 -14.34
N ILE A 230 8.29 1.29 -13.49
CA ILE A 230 8.87 1.85 -12.28
C ILE A 230 10.14 2.58 -12.70
N LEU A 231 10.08 3.92 -12.75
CA LEU A 231 11.13 4.79 -13.27
C LEU A 231 12.29 4.91 -12.27
N ILE A 232 11.97 5.11 -10.99
CA ILE A 232 12.93 5.18 -9.90
C ILE A 232 12.39 4.32 -8.76
N LYS A 233 13.20 3.42 -8.21
CA LYS A 233 12.88 2.71 -6.97
C LYS A 233 14.17 2.48 -6.20
N ASN A 234 14.25 3.09 -5.03
CA ASN A 234 15.31 2.94 -4.05
C ASN A 234 14.78 3.29 -2.66
N ARG A 235 15.61 3.11 -1.63
CA ARG A 235 15.26 3.31 -0.21
C ARG A 235 14.52 4.61 0.11
N ARG A 236 14.73 5.69 -0.67
CA ARG A 236 14.11 7.00 -0.40
C ARG A 236 13.16 7.46 -1.48
N ASN A 237 13.19 6.88 -2.67
CA ASN A 237 12.48 7.40 -3.83
C ASN A 237 11.75 6.26 -4.52
N ASP A 238 10.48 6.48 -4.80
CA ASP A 238 9.67 5.63 -5.65
C ASP A 238 8.95 6.52 -6.66
N PHE A 239 9.28 6.40 -7.94
CA PHE A 239 8.65 7.13 -9.03
C PHE A 239 8.14 6.15 -10.08
N ARG A 240 6.86 6.27 -10.39
CA ARG A 240 6.13 5.37 -11.27
C ARG A 240 5.32 6.18 -12.28
N GLY A 241 5.29 5.70 -13.51
CA GLY A 241 4.42 6.22 -14.56
C GLY A 241 3.59 5.08 -15.13
N ALA A 242 2.32 5.35 -15.45
CA ALA A 242 1.47 4.42 -16.19
C ALA A 242 0.60 5.16 -17.19
N VAL A 243 0.25 4.47 -18.27
CA VAL A 243 -0.76 4.91 -19.24
C VAL A 243 -1.80 3.80 -19.36
N GLY A 244 -3.03 4.15 -19.72
CA GLY A 244 -4.11 3.18 -19.69
C GLY A 244 -5.35 3.55 -20.46
N VAL A 245 -6.46 2.95 -20.05
CA VAL A 245 -7.81 3.22 -20.52
C VAL A 245 -8.71 3.39 -19.30
N ASN A 246 -9.57 4.40 -19.34
CA ASN A 246 -10.64 4.61 -18.38
C ASN A 246 -11.98 4.63 -19.12
N TYR A 247 -12.92 3.82 -18.67
CA TYR A 247 -14.30 3.83 -19.14
C TYR A 247 -15.24 4.22 -18.01
N GLN A 248 -16.06 5.23 -18.25
CA GLN A 248 -17.00 5.80 -17.30
C GLN A 248 -18.42 5.72 -17.83
N LEU A 249 -19.35 5.30 -16.96
CA LEU A 249 -20.79 5.35 -17.15
C LEU A 249 -21.39 6.20 -16.05
N GLU A 250 -22.10 7.26 -16.40
CA GLU A 250 -22.71 8.17 -15.43
C GLU A 250 -24.20 8.35 -15.72
N SER A 251 -25.00 8.28 -14.67
CA SER A 251 -26.43 8.61 -14.68
C SER A 251 -26.67 9.81 -13.77
N SER A 252 -27.45 10.77 -14.26
CA SER A 252 -27.82 11.95 -13.50
C SER A 252 -29.03 11.69 -12.60
N THR A 253 -29.22 12.51 -11.58
CA THR A 253 -30.44 12.57 -10.76
C THR A 253 -31.56 13.37 -11.43
N SER A 254 -31.25 14.09 -12.51
CA SER A 254 -32.23 14.90 -13.28
C SER A 254 -32.90 14.08 -14.40
N ASP A 255 -34.23 14.19 -14.51
CA ASP A 255 -35.07 13.41 -15.45
C ASP A 255 -35.12 13.96 -16.89
N THR A 256 -34.26 14.93 -17.25
CA THR A 256 -34.19 15.41 -18.63
C THR A 256 -33.59 14.36 -19.56
N VAL A 257 -34.35 13.98 -20.60
CA VAL A 257 -34.04 12.88 -21.56
C VAL A 257 -32.64 13.00 -22.19
N THR A 258 -32.11 14.22 -22.34
CA THR A 258 -30.80 14.52 -22.95
C THR A 258 -29.59 14.30 -22.02
N THR A 259 -29.82 14.06 -20.72
CA THR A 259 -28.77 13.98 -19.67
C THR A 259 -28.76 12.67 -18.90
N ARG A 260 -29.66 11.74 -19.26
CA ARG A 260 -29.97 10.54 -18.46
C ARG A 260 -28.78 9.59 -18.29
N GLN A 261 -28.00 9.39 -19.34
CA GLN A 261 -26.80 8.55 -19.33
C GLN A 261 -25.71 9.14 -20.20
N LYS A 262 -24.51 9.33 -19.65
CA LYS A 262 -23.31 9.71 -20.39
C LYS A 262 -22.27 8.62 -20.21
N ASN A 263 -21.64 8.21 -21.31
CA ASN A 263 -20.46 7.37 -21.26
C ASN A 263 -19.24 8.16 -21.71
N GLY A 264 -18.08 7.77 -21.21
CA GLY A 264 -16.81 8.39 -21.54
C GLY A 264 -15.73 7.34 -21.63
N LEU A 265 -14.97 7.38 -22.72
CA LEU A 265 -13.69 6.69 -22.83
C LEU A 265 -12.60 7.75 -22.76
N GLU A 266 -11.62 7.51 -21.90
CA GLU A 266 -10.49 8.41 -21.67
C GLU A 266 -9.19 7.61 -21.68
N ILE A 267 -8.11 8.26 -22.10
CA ILE A 267 -6.76 7.73 -22.02
C ILE A 267 -6.10 8.39 -20.80
N PRO A 268 -5.98 7.70 -19.66
CA PRO A 268 -5.28 8.23 -18.51
C PRO A 268 -3.76 8.11 -18.62
N VAL A 269 -3.04 9.07 -18.05
CA VAL A 269 -1.63 9.01 -17.69
C VAL A 269 -1.53 9.24 -16.18
N TYR A 270 -0.99 8.27 -15.46
CA TYR A 270 -0.80 8.30 -14.02
C TYR A 270 0.68 8.51 -13.71
N LEU A 271 0.99 9.48 -12.85
CA LEU A 271 2.31 9.73 -12.31
C LEU A 271 2.24 9.69 -10.79
N GLN A 272 3.06 8.84 -10.18
CA GLN A 272 3.08 8.65 -8.74
C GLN A 272 4.51 8.74 -8.24
N TYR A 273 4.75 9.67 -7.33
CA TYR A 273 6.04 9.85 -6.66
C TYR A 273 5.89 9.78 -5.15
N TYR A 274 6.81 9.08 -4.50
CA TYR A 274 6.97 9.05 -3.06
C TYR A 274 8.44 9.30 -2.71
N TYR A 275 8.65 10.21 -1.77
CA TYR A 275 9.92 10.41 -1.11
C TYR A 275 9.81 10.11 0.38
N LEU A 276 10.74 9.32 0.90
CA LEU A 276 10.81 8.98 2.31
C LEU A 276 12.23 9.16 2.85
N GLN A 277 12.36 10.02 3.84
CA GLN A 277 13.54 10.11 4.69
C GLN A 277 13.16 9.75 6.13
N LEU A 278 13.62 8.60 6.58
CA LEU A 278 13.50 8.19 7.99
C LEU A 278 14.56 8.86 8.86
N GLY A 279 14.15 9.34 10.04
CA GLY A 279 15.08 9.96 10.99
C GLY A 279 14.39 10.92 11.95
N THR A 280 15.21 11.76 12.57
CA THR A 280 14.78 12.99 13.23
C THR A 280 15.71 14.08 12.67
N PRO A 281 15.27 14.89 11.70
CA PRO A 281 13.90 14.95 11.20
C PRO A 281 13.53 13.77 10.27
N SER A 282 12.25 13.40 10.23
CA SER A 282 11.69 12.55 9.17
C SER A 282 10.89 13.37 8.18
N LEU A 283 11.02 13.07 6.89
CA LEU A 283 10.32 13.76 5.81
C LEU A 283 9.61 12.74 4.92
N ARG A 284 8.33 12.94 4.70
CA ARG A 284 7.50 12.17 3.76
C ARG A 284 6.95 13.13 2.73
N ILE A 285 7.15 12.87 1.45
CA ILE A 285 6.52 13.62 0.35
C ILE A 285 5.82 12.62 -0.55
N SER A 286 4.60 12.94 -0.97
CA SER A 286 3.87 12.21 -1.99
C SER A 286 3.35 13.18 -3.04
N ALA A 287 3.48 12.80 -4.31
CA ALA A 287 2.84 13.46 -5.43
C ALA A 287 2.06 12.41 -6.22
N SER A 288 0.77 12.65 -6.43
CA SER A 288 -0.10 11.82 -7.26
C SER A 288 -0.70 12.72 -8.32
N ASN A 289 -0.54 12.35 -9.57
CA ASN A 289 -1.07 13.09 -10.71
C ASN A 289 -1.76 12.13 -11.68
N SER A 290 -2.98 12.48 -12.08
CA SER A 290 -3.78 11.74 -13.06
C SER A 290 -4.22 12.69 -14.16
N LEU A 291 -3.67 12.52 -15.35
CA LEU A 291 -4.06 13.24 -16.55
C LEU A 291 -5.03 12.39 -17.37
N TYR A 292 -6.12 12.95 -17.85
CA TYR A 292 -7.08 12.23 -18.69
C TYR A 292 -7.28 12.95 -20.02
N PHE A 293 -7.08 12.22 -21.12
CA PHE A 293 -7.36 12.70 -22.46
C PHE A 293 -8.68 12.10 -22.95
N SER A 294 -9.70 12.93 -23.16
CA SER A 294 -11.00 12.43 -23.57
C SER A 294 -11.01 12.01 -25.04
N THR A 295 -11.52 10.82 -25.34
CA THR A 295 -11.77 10.39 -26.71
C THR A 295 -13.18 10.76 -27.20
N ALA A 296 -14.10 11.08 -26.29
CA ALA A 296 -15.47 11.45 -26.59
C ALA A 296 -15.62 12.96 -26.85
N ILE A 297 -14.84 13.80 -26.16
CA ILE A 297 -14.88 15.26 -26.30
C ILE A 297 -13.52 15.73 -26.80
N ALA A 298 -13.46 16.05 -28.10
CA ALA A 298 -12.22 16.45 -28.77
C ALA A 298 -11.52 17.61 -28.02
N GLY A 299 -10.26 17.42 -27.63
CA GLY A 299 -9.44 18.42 -26.96
C GLY A 299 -9.79 18.66 -25.48
N ARG A 300 -10.67 17.85 -24.87
CA ARG A 300 -10.85 17.88 -23.41
C ARG A 300 -9.69 17.16 -22.73
N ILE A 301 -9.05 17.87 -21.81
CA ILE A 301 -7.96 17.37 -20.97
C ILE A 301 -8.37 17.64 -19.53
N ARG A 302 -8.23 16.64 -18.68
CA ARG A 302 -8.39 16.77 -17.24
C ARG A 302 -7.10 16.46 -16.51
N ASP A 303 -6.86 17.15 -15.41
CA ASP A 303 -5.69 16.97 -14.56
C ASP A 303 -6.12 16.97 -13.09
N ASP A 304 -5.83 15.86 -12.39
CA ASP A 304 -6.04 15.71 -10.96
C ASP A 304 -4.67 15.57 -10.29
N LEU A 305 -4.22 16.61 -9.57
CA LEU A 305 -2.93 16.67 -8.88
C LEU A 305 -3.14 16.77 -7.37
N THR A 306 -2.43 15.92 -6.62
CA THR A 306 -2.30 16.03 -5.15
C THR A 306 -0.83 15.95 -4.77
N LEU A 307 -0.36 16.97 -4.05
CA LEU A 307 0.96 17.03 -3.43
C LEU A 307 0.78 17.03 -1.92
N SER A 308 1.56 16.25 -1.20
CA SER A 308 1.54 16.23 0.26
C SER A 308 2.95 16.11 0.80
N ALA A 309 3.26 16.86 1.84
CA ALA A 309 4.52 16.83 2.55
C ALA A 309 4.25 16.79 4.06
N THR A 310 4.88 15.85 4.76
CA THR A 310 4.87 15.75 6.21
C THR A 310 6.30 15.78 6.70
N TRP A 311 6.64 16.79 7.49
CA TRP A 311 7.96 16.99 8.05
C TRP A 311 7.90 16.95 9.57
N LYS A 312 8.43 15.87 10.15
CA LYS A 312 8.58 15.71 11.60
C LYS A 312 9.94 16.24 12.01
N LEU A 313 9.98 17.50 12.44
CA LEU A 313 11.20 18.24 12.79
C LEU A 313 11.91 17.62 14.01
N VAL A 314 11.13 17.38 15.06
CA VAL A 314 11.56 16.75 16.32
C VAL A 314 10.56 15.66 16.71
N LYS A 315 10.89 14.84 17.72
CA LYS A 315 10.09 13.66 18.12
C LYS A 315 8.59 13.96 18.32
N HIS A 316 8.28 15.16 18.78
CA HIS A 316 6.93 15.56 19.17
C HIS A 316 6.28 16.58 18.23
N LEU A 317 7.00 17.14 17.24
CA LEU A 317 6.48 18.21 16.38
C LEU A 317 6.51 17.82 14.91
N SER A 318 5.38 17.97 14.22
CA SER A 318 5.23 17.76 12.78
C SER A 318 4.58 18.94 12.09
N ILE A 319 5.05 19.26 10.90
CA ILE A 319 4.42 20.20 9.96
C ILE A 319 3.90 19.39 8.78
N THR A 320 2.65 19.64 8.38
CA THR A 320 2.02 19.05 7.21
C THR A 320 1.65 20.14 6.23
N ALA A 321 1.88 19.89 4.94
CA ALA A 321 1.41 20.72 3.86
C ALA A 321 0.80 19.83 2.79
N GLN A 322 -0.39 20.17 2.31
CA GLN A 322 -1.06 19.50 1.22
C GLN A 322 -1.55 20.54 0.23
N PHE A 323 -1.35 20.27 -1.05
CA PHE A 323 -1.89 21.05 -2.16
C PHE A 323 -2.65 20.10 -3.07
N TYR A 324 -3.85 20.49 -3.49
CA TYR A 324 -4.57 19.79 -4.54
C TYR A 324 -4.94 20.76 -5.65
N SER A 325 -5.05 20.23 -6.87
CA SER A 325 -5.55 20.93 -8.05
C SER A 325 -6.37 19.97 -8.89
N ASN A 326 -7.52 20.44 -9.36
CA ASN A 326 -8.41 19.77 -10.29
C ASN A 326 -8.64 20.70 -11.47
N TYR A 327 -8.23 20.29 -12.67
CA TYR A 327 -8.42 21.05 -13.88
C TYR A 327 -9.22 20.24 -14.90
N ASP A 328 -10.17 20.89 -15.56
CA ASP A 328 -10.93 20.35 -16.69
C ASP A 328 -11.04 21.43 -17.77
N SER A 329 -10.46 21.18 -18.95
CA SER A 329 -10.51 22.15 -20.03
C SER A 329 -11.89 22.31 -20.65
N LYS A 330 -12.81 21.35 -20.43
CA LYS A 330 -14.19 21.37 -20.94
C LYS A 330 -15.13 20.72 -19.92
N PRO A 331 -15.42 21.38 -18.78
CA PRO A 331 -16.34 20.85 -17.79
C PRO A 331 -17.76 20.67 -18.38
N ILE A 332 -18.56 19.82 -17.74
CA ILE A 332 -19.90 19.46 -18.23
C ILE A 332 -20.85 20.67 -18.23
N ASP A 333 -20.70 21.55 -17.25
CA ASP A 333 -21.42 22.82 -17.15
C ASP A 333 -20.61 23.94 -17.80
N VAL A 334 -21.23 24.70 -18.70
CA VAL A 334 -20.61 25.82 -19.43
C VAL A 334 -20.20 26.95 -18.50
N ASN A 335 -20.84 27.09 -17.34
CA ASN A 335 -20.52 28.11 -16.34
C ASN A 335 -19.56 27.61 -15.25
N ALA A 336 -19.19 26.32 -15.25
CA ALA A 336 -18.26 25.80 -14.25
C ALA A 336 -16.84 26.35 -14.46
N ALA A 337 -16.15 26.62 -13.35
CA ALA A 337 -14.74 26.95 -13.37
C ALA A 337 -13.93 25.78 -13.94
N THR A 338 -12.88 26.08 -14.69
CA THR A 338 -11.99 25.07 -15.29
C THR A 338 -10.88 24.61 -14.34
N LEU A 339 -10.67 25.31 -13.22
CA LEU A 339 -9.63 25.02 -12.24
C LEU A 339 -10.19 25.21 -10.83
N ASP A 340 -10.06 24.18 -10.00
CA ASP A 340 -10.26 24.21 -8.55
C ASP A 340 -8.96 23.78 -7.86
N TYR A 341 -8.52 24.51 -6.83
CA TYR A 341 -7.31 24.18 -6.08
C TYR A 341 -7.42 24.62 -4.63
N GLY A 342 -6.67 23.95 -3.76
CA GLY A 342 -6.62 24.29 -2.35
C GLY A 342 -5.29 23.93 -1.71
N VAL A 343 -4.98 24.64 -0.62
CA VAL A 343 -3.79 24.41 0.20
C VAL A 343 -4.24 24.18 1.64
N VAL A 344 -3.73 23.12 2.25
CA VAL A 344 -3.93 22.81 3.67
C VAL A 344 -2.57 22.79 4.36
N LEU A 345 -2.41 23.62 5.37
CA LEU A 345 -1.22 23.66 6.22
C LEU A 345 -1.62 23.23 7.63
N GLY A 346 -0.81 22.39 8.27
CA GLY A 346 -1.07 21.87 9.60
C GLY A 346 0.19 21.81 10.44
N VAL A 347 0.02 22.00 11.76
CA VAL A 347 1.05 21.77 12.76
C VAL A 347 0.47 20.79 13.78
N GLY A 348 1.17 19.69 14.00
CA GLY A 348 0.79 18.64 14.94
C GLY A 348 1.81 18.50 16.05
N TYR A 349 1.32 18.26 17.27
CA TYR A 349 2.14 17.92 18.42
C TYR A 349 1.64 16.62 19.07
N THR A 350 2.55 15.69 19.36
CA THR A 350 2.24 14.42 20.04
C THR A 350 3.08 14.38 21.31
N TRP A 351 2.48 14.22 22.50
CA TRP A 351 3.21 14.12 23.77
C TRP A 351 3.65 12.69 24.09
#